data_AF-A0A8X7VVR9-F1
#
_entry.id   AF-A0A8X7VVR9-F1
#
_cell.length_a   1.000
_cell.length_b   1.000
_cell.length_c   1.000
_cell.angle_alpha   90.00
_cell.angle_beta   90.00
_cell.angle_gamma   90.00
#
_symmetry.space_group_name_H-M   'P 1'
#
loop_
_entity.id
_entity.type
_entity.pdbx_description
1 polymer ?
#
loop_
_entity_poly.entity_id
_entity_poly.type
_entity_poly.pdbx_seq_one_letter_code
_entity_poly.pdbx_strand_id
1 'polypeptide(L)'
;MDFFKNLADSFVKEVVDPTVSFAEDSARTVVREVVDPTVTFVEASARTVVREVIDPAAAFIETQFQRPRDVIEQERILDDLLPSNGSRFPGDDYHPTDRKNWMAHLSLEKLTLNKIVLPGTHDSATKGIGIEVVTRPLGECQTLSVYEQLVLGTRVLDIRVQEDRHICHRILASYNVDFVIDDVIRFLSETRSEIIILEMRTEYGHKDPPEFDTYLTHKLGQFLIRQDDNLFNKPLSEILPKRVICIWKPRESPRPSRGGLLWNSDYLKDNWIDTDLPWRKFQSNMNHLKVQPSIPSRRFFYRVENTLTPQADNPVVWVRPVTDRIRRCVSEGCIDKLQIFSTDFIDEDFVDACVGLTYARINGGVR
;
A
#
# COMPACT_ATOMS: atom_id res chain seq x y z
N MET A 1 71.73 -44.03 -63.20
CA MET A 1 71.00 -43.71 -61.95
C MET A 1 70.53 -42.25 -61.93
N ASP A 2 71.22 -41.30 -62.58
CA ASP A 2 70.88 -39.87 -62.51
C ASP A 2 69.63 -39.43 -63.30
N PHE A 3 69.25 -40.14 -64.38
CA PHE A 3 68.07 -39.78 -65.18
C PHE A 3 66.76 -39.97 -64.41
N PHE A 4 66.61 -41.09 -63.71
CA PHE A 4 65.42 -41.36 -62.90
C PHE A 4 65.32 -40.46 -61.66
N LYS A 5 66.45 -40.00 -61.14
CA LYS A 5 66.51 -39.04 -60.02
C LYS A 5 66.06 -37.64 -60.46
N ASN A 6 66.56 -37.15 -61.59
CA ASN A 6 66.13 -35.88 -62.17
C ASN A 6 64.65 -35.88 -62.59
N LEU A 7 64.14 -37.02 -63.09
CA LEU A 7 62.73 -37.16 -63.44
C LEU A 7 61.84 -37.15 -62.19
N ALA A 8 62.27 -37.83 -61.11
CA ALA A 8 61.56 -37.81 -59.84
C ALA A 8 61.58 -36.42 -59.19
N ASP A 9 62.72 -35.74 -59.17
CA ASP A 9 62.86 -34.38 -58.62
C ASP A 9 62.06 -33.35 -59.43
N SER A 10 62.01 -33.48 -60.76
CA SER A 10 61.17 -32.65 -61.64
C SER A 10 59.69 -32.91 -61.40
N PHE A 11 59.27 -34.18 -61.26
CA PHE A 11 57.88 -34.52 -60.97
C PHE A 11 57.43 -34.00 -59.59
N VAL A 12 58.29 -34.10 -58.57
CA VAL A 12 58.01 -33.53 -57.25
C VAL A 12 57.84 -32.02 -57.35
N LYS A 13 58.77 -31.32 -58.03
CA LYS A 13 58.78 -29.86 -58.08
C LYS A 13 57.70 -29.24 -58.97
N GLU A 14 57.36 -29.90 -60.09
CA GLU A 14 56.41 -29.36 -61.07
C GLU A 14 54.97 -29.82 -60.83
N VAL A 15 54.78 -30.95 -60.17
CA VAL A 15 53.45 -31.55 -59.99
C VAL A 15 53.06 -31.67 -58.52
N VAL A 16 53.93 -32.21 -57.67
CA VAL A 16 53.59 -32.46 -56.26
C VAL A 16 53.57 -31.16 -55.46
N ASP A 17 54.65 -30.37 -55.48
CA ASP A 17 54.77 -29.15 -54.68
C ASP A 17 53.68 -28.10 -55.00
N PRO A 18 53.31 -27.82 -56.27
CA PRO A 18 52.24 -26.88 -56.58
C PRO A 18 50.85 -27.40 -56.17
N THR A 19 50.63 -28.72 -56.24
CA THR A 19 49.37 -29.33 -55.81
C THR A 19 49.22 -29.26 -54.29
N VAL A 20 50.30 -29.49 -53.55
CA VAL A 20 50.35 -29.32 -52.09
C VAL A 20 50.14 -27.86 -51.71
N SER A 21 50.83 -26.92 -52.37
CA SER A 21 50.64 -25.48 -52.15
C SER A 21 49.19 -25.03 -52.41
N PHE A 22 48.57 -25.51 -53.49
CA PHE A 22 47.18 -25.21 -53.80
C PHE A 22 46.21 -25.78 -52.76
N ALA A 23 46.46 -26.99 -52.27
CA ALA A 23 45.66 -27.60 -51.21
C ALA A 23 45.79 -26.84 -49.89
N GLU A 24 47.00 -26.38 -49.53
CA GLU A 24 47.24 -25.57 -48.34
C GLU A 24 46.59 -24.18 -48.43
N ASP A 25 46.69 -23.51 -49.58
CA ASP A 25 46.06 -22.20 -49.81
C ASP A 25 44.53 -22.30 -49.81
N SER A 26 43.98 -23.36 -50.40
CA SER A 26 42.55 -23.66 -50.38
C SER A 26 42.07 -23.93 -48.94
N ALA A 27 42.80 -24.73 -48.17
CA ALA A 27 42.49 -24.99 -46.77
C ALA A 27 42.52 -23.70 -45.93
N ARG A 28 43.53 -22.85 -46.14
CA ARG A 28 43.65 -21.55 -45.45
C ARG A 28 42.50 -20.60 -45.80
N THR A 29 42.05 -20.63 -47.06
CA THR A 29 40.91 -19.84 -47.53
C THR A 29 39.61 -20.31 -46.89
N VAL A 30 39.37 -21.63 -46.83
CA VAL A 30 38.20 -22.21 -46.16
C VAL A 30 38.19 -21.85 -44.68
N VAL A 31 39.34 -21.92 -44.00
CA VAL A 31 39.44 -21.49 -42.59
C VAL A 31 39.07 -20.01 -42.46
N ARG A 32 39.69 -19.13 -43.24
CA ARG A 32 39.48 -17.68 -43.13
C ARG A 32 38.08 -17.22 -43.51
N GLU A 33 37.50 -17.80 -44.56
CA GLU A 33 36.24 -17.30 -45.15
C GLU A 33 35.01 -18.04 -44.66
N VAL A 34 35.16 -19.26 -44.13
CA VAL A 34 34.03 -20.08 -43.68
C VAL A 34 34.13 -20.40 -42.19
N VAL A 35 35.27 -20.94 -41.72
CA VAL A 35 35.39 -21.39 -40.34
C VAL A 35 35.43 -20.21 -39.36
N ASP A 36 36.33 -19.26 -39.55
CA ASP A 36 36.52 -18.13 -38.63
C ASP A 36 35.26 -17.26 -38.49
N PRO A 37 34.53 -16.90 -39.57
CA PRO A 37 33.29 -16.14 -39.45
C PRO A 37 32.17 -16.93 -38.78
N THR A 38 32.09 -18.25 -39.02
CA THR A 38 31.10 -19.12 -38.38
C THR A 38 31.36 -19.23 -36.88
N VAL A 39 32.62 -19.43 -36.48
CA VAL A 39 33.02 -19.46 -35.06
C VAL A 39 32.71 -18.11 -34.41
N THR A 40 33.07 -16.99 -35.05
CA THR A 40 32.77 -15.64 -34.56
C THR A 40 31.26 -15.42 -34.41
N PHE A 41 30.45 -15.88 -35.36
CA PHE A 41 28.99 -15.78 -35.30
C PHE A 41 28.41 -16.62 -34.15
N VAL A 42 28.89 -17.84 -33.94
CA VAL A 42 28.45 -18.71 -32.85
C VAL A 42 28.83 -18.10 -31.49
N GLU A 43 30.05 -17.58 -31.35
CA GLU A 43 30.46 -16.88 -30.13
C GLU A 43 29.65 -15.62 -29.86
N ALA A 44 29.40 -14.79 -30.88
CA ALA A 44 28.59 -13.60 -30.75
C ALA A 44 27.15 -13.95 -30.37
N SER A 45 26.56 -14.98 -31.00
CA SER A 45 25.23 -15.47 -30.69
C SER A 45 25.15 -16.02 -29.26
N ALA A 46 26.14 -16.79 -28.81
CA ALA A 46 26.20 -17.29 -27.44
C ALA A 46 26.28 -16.15 -26.42
N ARG A 47 27.11 -15.11 -26.67
CA ARG A 47 27.18 -13.92 -25.80
C ARG A 47 25.84 -13.17 -25.75
N THR A 48 25.14 -13.06 -26.89
CA THR A 48 23.81 -12.43 -26.94
C THR A 48 22.80 -13.23 -26.12
N VAL A 49 22.77 -14.56 -26.24
CA VAL A 49 21.88 -15.42 -25.44
C VAL A 49 22.16 -15.29 -23.94
N VAL A 50 23.44 -15.27 -23.53
CA VAL A 50 23.80 -15.04 -22.13
C VAL A 50 23.27 -13.70 -21.65
N ARG A 51 23.58 -12.61 -22.37
CA ARG A 51 23.23 -11.25 -21.96
C ARG A 51 21.73 -10.96 -21.97
N GLU A 52 21.00 -11.48 -22.97
CA GLU A 52 19.59 -11.11 -23.20
C GLU A 52 18.60 -12.10 -22.59
N VAL A 53 19.04 -13.32 -22.25
CA VAL A 53 18.16 -14.36 -21.72
C VAL A 53 18.64 -14.89 -20.38
N ILE A 54 19.90 -15.32 -20.28
CA ILE A 54 20.40 -15.98 -19.06
C ILE A 54 20.61 -14.97 -17.92
N ASP A 55 21.29 -13.86 -18.17
CA ASP A 55 21.56 -12.85 -17.14
C ASP A 55 20.26 -12.24 -16.59
N PRO A 56 19.25 -11.86 -17.41
CA PRO A 56 17.97 -11.37 -16.89
C PRO A 56 17.18 -12.44 -16.14
N ALA A 57 17.22 -13.70 -16.58
CA ALA A 57 16.55 -14.80 -15.89
C ALA A 57 17.22 -15.13 -14.55
N ALA A 58 18.56 -15.11 -14.50
CA ALA A 58 19.32 -15.30 -13.26
C ALA A 58 19.05 -14.17 -12.28
N ALA A 59 19.08 -12.91 -12.73
CA ALA A 59 18.72 -11.75 -11.92
C ALA A 59 17.27 -11.84 -11.42
N PHE A 60 16.33 -12.24 -12.28
CA PHE A 60 14.95 -12.47 -11.87
C PHE A 60 14.85 -13.54 -10.77
N ILE A 61 15.47 -14.71 -10.96
CA ILE A 61 15.46 -15.79 -9.96
C ILE A 61 16.11 -15.33 -8.64
N GLU A 62 17.22 -14.59 -8.71
CA GLU A 62 17.89 -14.05 -7.52
C GLU A 62 16.97 -13.09 -6.75
N THR A 63 16.25 -12.20 -7.44
CA THR A 63 15.25 -11.32 -6.80
C THR A 63 14.13 -12.10 -6.13
N GLN A 64 13.67 -13.22 -6.73
CA GLN A 64 12.63 -14.08 -6.15
C GLN A 64 13.02 -14.70 -4.81
N PHE A 65 14.33 -14.92 -4.56
CA PHE A 65 14.82 -15.46 -3.28
C PHE A 65 15.31 -14.39 -2.31
N GLN A 66 15.90 -13.31 -2.82
CA GLN A 66 16.42 -12.23 -1.99
C GLN A 66 15.29 -11.44 -1.33
N ARG A 67 14.20 -11.16 -2.06
CA ARG A 67 13.13 -10.31 -1.55
C ARG A 67 12.38 -10.90 -0.35
N PRO A 68 12.00 -12.19 -0.32
CA PRO A 68 11.45 -12.81 0.89
C PRO A 68 12.40 -12.79 2.09
N ARG A 69 13.71 -12.93 1.87
CA ARG A 69 14.72 -12.81 2.95
C ARG A 69 14.77 -11.40 3.51
N ASP A 70 14.73 -10.38 2.65
CA ASP A 70 14.71 -8.98 3.07
C ASP A 70 13.45 -8.65 3.89
N VAL A 71 12.29 -9.20 3.51
CA VAL A 71 11.04 -9.05 4.28
C VAL A 71 11.19 -9.67 5.67
N ILE A 72 11.60 -10.95 5.76
CA ILE A 72 11.78 -11.65 7.04
C ILE A 72 12.81 -10.94 7.92
N GLU A 73 13.91 -10.44 7.34
CA GLU A 73 14.92 -9.70 8.09
C GLU A 73 14.37 -8.38 8.64
N GLN A 74 13.57 -7.64 7.85
CA GLN A 74 12.94 -6.42 8.35
C GLN A 74 11.84 -6.69 9.38
N GLU A 75 11.14 -7.81 9.29
CA GLU A 75 10.23 -8.28 10.34
C GLU A 75 11.01 -8.56 11.63
N ARG A 76 12.15 -9.26 11.55
CA ARG A 76 13.01 -9.49 12.73
C ARG A 76 13.56 -8.20 13.32
N ILE A 77 14.01 -7.25 12.50
CA ILE A 77 14.42 -5.92 12.99
C ILE A 77 13.27 -5.26 13.75
N LEU A 78 12.04 -5.38 13.25
CA LEU A 78 10.88 -4.93 13.99
C LEU A 78 10.72 -5.75 15.27
N ASP A 79 10.70 -7.08 15.26
CA ASP A 79 10.51 -7.88 16.47
C ASP A 79 11.57 -7.62 17.56
N ASP A 80 12.85 -7.52 17.19
CA ASP A 80 13.98 -7.25 18.10
C ASP A 80 13.93 -5.85 18.73
N LEU A 81 13.30 -4.90 18.04
CA LEU A 81 13.07 -3.56 18.56
C LEU A 81 11.90 -3.52 19.57
N LEU A 82 11.12 -4.59 19.75
CA LEU A 82 10.11 -4.67 20.83
C LEU A 82 10.86 -4.97 22.15
N PRO A 83 10.89 -4.04 23.12
CA PRO A 83 11.61 -4.29 24.36
C PRO A 83 10.99 -5.47 25.13
N SER A 84 11.84 -6.26 25.78
CA SER A 84 11.44 -7.36 26.69
C SER A 84 10.68 -6.91 27.94
N ASN A 85 10.49 -5.59 28.14
CA ASN A 85 9.85 -4.97 29.29
C ASN A 85 8.49 -4.34 28.94
N GLY A 86 7.62 -5.09 28.24
CA GLY A 86 6.20 -4.76 28.09
C GLY A 86 5.89 -3.56 27.19
N SER A 87 4.98 -3.78 26.26
CA SER A 87 4.47 -2.81 25.30
C SER A 87 3.56 -1.74 25.92
N ARG A 88 3.99 -1.08 27.00
CA ARG A 88 3.14 -0.14 27.73
C ARG A 88 3.10 1.22 27.05
N PHE A 89 1.92 1.62 26.60
CA PHE A 89 1.61 2.97 26.14
C PHE A 89 0.46 3.54 26.97
N PRO A 90 0.27 4.87 27.02
CA PRO A 90 -0.84 5.44 27.77
C PRO A 90 -2.20 4.86 27.32
N GLY A 91 -2.89 4.18 28.26
CA GLY A 91 -4.19 3.56 28.03
C GLY A 91 -4.15 2.17 27.39
N ASP A 92 -2.99 1.50 27.37
CA ASP A 92 -2.83 0.12 26.92
C ASP A 92 -3.62 -0.90 27.76
N ASP A 93 -3.97 -0.54 28.99
CA ASP A 93 -4.82 -1.31 29.90
C ASP A 93 -6.32 -1.12 29.64
N TYR A 94 -6.70 -0.09 28.88
CA TYR A 94 -8.09 0.20 28.56
C TYR A 94 -8.56 -0.57 27.32
N HIS A 95 -9.55 -1.44 27.51
CA HIS A 95 -10.19 -2.19 26.44
C HIS A 95 -11.70 -1.88 26.44
N PRO A 96 -12.28 -1.38 25.34
CA PRO A 96 -13.71 -1.12 25.27
C PRO A 96 -14.53 -2.41 25.38
N THR A 97 -15.49 -2.44 26.30
CA THR A 97 -16.42 -3.58 26.48
C THR A 97 -17.42 -3.74 25.34
N ASP A 98 -17.63 -2.69 24.56
CA ASP A 98 -18.42 -2.69 23.33
C ASP A 98 -17.72 -1.82 22.30
N ARG A 99 -17.04 -2.46 21.34
CA ARG A 99 -16.33 -1.77 20.26
C ARG A 99 -17.27 -1.09 19.27
N LYS A 100 -18.51 -1.56 19.15
CA LYS A 100 -19.49 -0.93 18.26
C LYS A 100 -19.87 0.46 18.76
N ASN A 101 -19.90 0.67 20.08
CA ASN A 101 -20.30 1.93 20.73
C ASN A 101 -19.17 2.55 21.57
N TRP A 102 -17.91 2.37 21.17
CA TRP A 102 -16.79 2.73 22.02
C TRP A 102 -16.74 4.24 22.35
N MET A 103 -17.14 5.13 21.42
CA MET A 103 -17.15 6.58 21.72
C MET A 103 -18.22 6.92 22.75
N ALA A 104 -19.38 6.26 22.70
CA ALA A 104 -20.46 6.44 23.67
C ALA A 104 -20.06 6.05 25.11
N HIS A 105 -19.10 5.14 25.26
CA HIS A 105 -18.56 4.72 26.57
C HIS A 105 -17.47 5.64 27.11
N LEU A 106 -17.06 6.64 26.32
CA LEU A 106 -16.17 7.72 26.75
C LEU A 106 -16.99 8.95 27.18
N SER A 107 -16.34 9.88 27.88
CA SER A 107 -16.97 11.16 28.23
C SER A 107 -17.08 12.07 27.00
N LEU A 108 -18.27 12.13 26.39
CA LEU A 108 -18.54 12.92 25.17
C LEU A 108 -18.22 14.42 25.31
N GLU A 109 -18.34 14.97 26.52
CA GLU A 109 -17.99 16.36 26.83
C GLU A 109 -16.47 16.60 26.85
N LYS A 110 -15.67 15.58 27.18
CA LYS A 110 -14.20 15.64 27.19
C LYS A 110 -13.59 15.20 25.86
N LEU A 111 -14.34 14.42 25.09
CA LEU A 111 -13.93 13.84 23.82
C LEU A 111 -14.06 14.89 22.71
N THR A 112 -13.05 15.74 22.58
CA THR A 112 -12.92 16.68 21.46
C THR A 112 -12.39 15.96 20.22
N LEU A 113 -12.87 16.35 19.04
CA LEU A 113 -12.55 15.68 17.76
C LEU A 113 -11.04 15.54 17.50
N ASN A 114 -10.25 16.51 17.95
CA ASN A 114 -8.78 16.49 17.82
C ASN A 114 -8.09 15.46 18.73
N LYS A 115 -8.67 15.10 19.88
CA LYS A 115 -8.07 14.15 20.83
C LYS A 115 -8.26 12.70 20.41
N ILE A 116 -9.22 12.43 19.53
CA ILE A 116 -9.55 11.08 19.08
C ILE A 116 -8.40 10.50 18.25
N VAL A 117 -7.94 9.30 18.61
CA VAL A 117 -7.16 8.43 17.72
C VAL A 117 -8.15 7.53 17.00
N LEU A 118 -8.41 7.81 15.74
CA LEU A 118 -9.40 7.12 14.95
C LEU A 118 -8.77 5.88 14.29
N PRO A 119 -9.25 4.67 14.61
CA PRO A 119 -8.87 3.47 13.87
C PRO A 119 -9.48 3.54 12.46
N GLY A 120 -8.65 3.32 11.45
CA GLY A 120 -9.06 3.37 10.06
C GLY A 120 -8.68 2.13 9.27
N THR A 121 -9.31 1.98 8.12
CA THR A 121 -9.04 0.91 7.17
C THR A 121 -8.65 1.50 5.83
N HIS A 122 -7.61 0.95 5.24
CA HIS A 122 -7.21 1.23 3.86
C HIS A 122 -8.05 0.36 2.92
N ASP A 123 -8.44 0.93 1.78
CA ASP A 123 -9.22 0.24 0.74
C ASP A 123 -10.36 -0.61 1.31
N SER A 124 -11.19 0.05 2.13
CA SER A 124 -12.07 -0.59 3.11
C SER A 124 -13.10 -1.54 2.49
N ALA A 125 -13.49 -1.29 1.24
CA ALA A 125 -14.55 -2.02 0.56
C ALA A 125 -14.04 -3.16 -0.35
N THR A 126 -12.80 -3.62 -0.17
CA THR A 126 -12.15 -4.62 -1.04
C THR A 126 -12.37 -6.08 -0.63
N LYS A 127 -13.16 -6.37 0.41
CA LYS A 127 -13.54 -7.75 0.77
C LYS A 127 -14.11 -8.50 -0.43
N GLY A 128 -13.49 -9.61 -0.79
CA GLY A 128 -13.87 -10.47 -1.89
C GLY A 128 -13.59 -9.90 -3.29
N ILE A 129 -12.83 -8.81 -3.41
CA ILE A 129 -12.50 -8.24 -4.72
C ILE A 129 -11.68 -9.22 -5.56
N GLY A 130 -11.89 -9.21 -6.88
CA GLY A 130 -11.14 -10.06 -7.81
C GLY A 130 -11.37 -11.57 -7.63
N ILE A 131 -10.54 -12.35 -8.31
CA ILE A 131 -10.58 -13.81 -8.34
C ILE A 131 -9.65 -14.34 -7.26
N GLU A 132 -10.16 -15.22 -6.39
CA GLU A 132 -9.58 -15.68 -5.12
C GLU A 132 -8.08 -15.95 -5.11
N VAL A 133 -7.58 -16.67 -6.11
CA VAL A 133 -6.17 -17.11 -6.15
C VAL A 133 -5.37 -16.31 -7.18
N VAL A 134 -6.02 -15.50 -8.01
CA VAL A 134 -5.38 -14.84 -9.16
C VAL A 134 -5.15 -13.36 -8.91
N THR A 135 -6.23 -12.62 -8.64
CA THR A 135 -6.16 -11.16 -8.53
C THR A 135 -6.53 -10.64 -7.13
N ARG A 136 -7.27 -11.41 -6.33
CA ARG A 136 -7.63 -11.05 -4.96
C ARG A 136 -6.42 -10.79 -4.06
N PRO A 137 -5.35 -11.60 -4.06
CA PRO A 137 -4.19 -11.34 -3.21
C PRO A 137 -3.53 -9.98 -3.48
N LEU A 138 -3.71 -9.41 -4.68
CA LEU A 138 -3.11 -8.13 -5.09
C LEU A 138 -4.00 -6.92 -4.84
N GLY A 139 -5.23 -7.10 -4.35
CA GLY A 139 -6.19 -6.01 -4.20
C GLY A 139 -7.15 -6.11 -3.02
N GLU A 140 -7.23 -7.24 -2.33
CA GLU A 140 -7.99 -7.36 -1.09
C GLU A 140 -7.17 -6.81 0.07
N CYS A 141 -7.67 -5.74 0.68
CA CYS A 141 -7.08 -5.09 1.84
C CYS A 141 -7.86 -5.37 3.13
N GLN A 142 -9.07 -5.93 3.04
CA GLN A 142 -9.91 -6.25 4.19
C GLN A 142 -10.66 -7.57 3.98
N THR A 143 -10.79 -8.36 5.06
CA THR A 143 -11.62 -9.59 5.08
C THR A 143 -13.02 -9.36 5.68
N LEU A 144 -13.24 -8.18 6.26
CA LEU A 144 -14.50 -7.75 6.87
C LEU A 144 -15.26 -6.81 5.92
N SER A 145 -16.59 -6.90 5.90
CA SER A 145 -17.44 -5.93 5.22
C SER A 145 -17.35 -4.56 5.91
N VAL A 146 -17.83 -3.51 5.25
CA VAL A 146 -17.80 -2.16 5.84
C VAL A 146 -18.59 -2.13 7.16
N TYR A 147 -19.77 -2.75 7.21
CA TYR A 147 -20.52 -2.87 8.46
C TYR A 147 -19.76 -3.64 9.55
N GLU A 148 -19.15 -4.79 9.22
CA GLU A 148 -18.36 -5.57 10.19
C GLU A 148 -17.15 -4.78 10.73
N GLN A 149 -16.46 -4.01 9.88
CA GLN A 149 -15.38 -3.10 10.31
C GLN A 149 -15.88 -2.03 11.29
N LEU A 150 -17.03 -1.41 10.99
CA LEU A 150 -17.64 -0.41 11.88
C LEU A 150 -18.05 -1.01 13.23
N VAL A 151 -18.59 -2.25 13.23
CA VAL A 151 -18.90 -3.00 14.46
C VAL A 151 -17.64 -3.35 15.25
N LEU A 152 -16.56 -3.72 14.56
CA LEU A 152 -15.26 -3.98 15.17
C LEU A 152 -14.64 -2.73 15.81
N GLY A 153 -15.02 -1.54 15.35
CA GLY A 153 -14.65 -0.26 15.95
C GLY A 153 -13.96 0.73 15.00
N THR A 154 -13.80 0.40 13.72
CA THR A 154 -13.31 1.31 12.66
C THR A 154 -14.14 2.60 12.62
N ARG A 155 -13.48 3.74 12.46
CA ARG A 155 -14.14 5.06 12.32
C ARG A 155 -13.60 5.90 11.17
N VAL A 156 -12.63 5.39 10.40
CA VAL A 156 -12.19 6.00 9.13
C VAL A 156 -12.23 4.95 8.03
N LEU A 157 -13.02 5.21 7.00
CA LEU A 157 -13.18 4.33 5.84
C LEU A 157 -12.59 5.01 4.61
N ASP A 158 -11.58 4.41 3.97
CA ASP A 158 -11.13 4.73 2.61
C ASP A 158 -11.96 3.93 1.59
N ILE A 159 -12.77 4.62 0.80
CA ILE A 159 -13.67 4.04 -0.21
C ILE A 159 -13.31 4.61 -1.58
N ARG A 160 -12.98 3.71 -2.50
CA ARG A 160 -12.54 4.05 -3.86
C ARG A 160 -13.55 3.62 -4.89
N VAL A 161 -13.90 4.53 -5.79
CA VAL A 161 -14.93 4.33 -6.81
C VAL A 161 -14.42 4.66 -8.21
N GLN A 162 -15.06 4.07 -9.21
CA GLN A 162 -14.91 4.40 -10.63
C GLN A 162 -16.19 5.06 -11.19
N GLU A 163 -16.18 5.43 -12.46
CA GLU A 163 -17.20 6.25 -13.16
C GLU A 163 -18.65 5.75 -12.97
N ASP A 164 -18.87 4.44 -12.90
CA ASP A 164 -20.20 3.83 -12.73
C ASP A 164 -20.61 3.58 -11.26
N ARG A 165 -19.88 4.20 -10.31
CA ARG A 165 -20.05 4.07 -8.86
C ARG A 165 -19.78 2.67 -8.30
N HIS A 166 -19.12 1.78 -9.03
CA HIS A 166 -18.61 0.55 -8.42
C HIS A 166 -17.38 0.82 -7.56
N ILE A 167 -17.27 0.06 -6.48
CA ILE A 167 -16.04 -0.05 -5.71
C ILE A 167 -14.96 -0.64 -6.61
N CYS A 168 -13.75 -0.08 -6.57
CA CYS A 168 -12.63 -0.60 -7.33
C CYS A 168 -11.30 -0.46 -6.59
N HIS A 169 -10.34 -1.27 -7.04
CA HIS A 169 -8.93 -1.14 -6.69
C HIS A 169 -8.12 -1.32 -7.99
N ARG A 170 -7.54 -0.22 -8.49
CA ARG A 170 -6.97 -0.15 -9.84
C ARG A 170 -7.97 -0.67 -10.88
N ILE A 171 -7.63 -1.70 -11.64
CA ILE A 171 -8.49 -2.27 -12.69
C ILE A 171 -9.55 -3.26 -12.15
N LEU A 172 -9.47 -3.64 -10.88
CA LEU A 172 -10.41 -4.58 -10.29
C LEU A 172 -11.65 -3.81 -9.84
N ALA A 173 -12.82 -4.21 -10.32
CA ALA A 173 -14.11 -3.70 -9.85
C ALA A 173 -14.80 -4.75 -8.97
N SER A 174 -15.66 -4.28 -8.08
CA SER A 174 -16.44 -5.09 -7.15
C SER A 174 -17.92 -4.67 -7.23
N TYR A 175 -18.61 -4.57 -6.10
CA TYR A 175 -20.01 -4.19 -5.99
C TYR A 175 -20.23 -2.67 -6.00
N ASN A 176 -21.48 -2.23 -6.11
CA ASN A 176 -21.84 -0.81 -6.16
C ASN A 176 -21.64 -0.11 -4.79
N VAL A 177 -21.23 1.17 -4.80
CA VAL A 177 -21.05 1.96 -3.57
C VAL A 177 -22.32 2.10 -2.72
N ASP A 178 -23.52 1.88 -3.28
CA ASP A 178 -24.78 1.84 -2.53
C ASP A 178 -24.70 0.88 -1.33
N PHE A 179 -24.08 -0.29 -1.47
CA PHE A 179 -23.94 -1.25 -0.36
C PHE A 179 -23.07 -0.70 0.78
N VAL A 180 -22.00 0.05 0.46
CA VAL A 180 -21.17 0.73 1.45
C VAL A 180 -21.97 1.81 2.19
N ILE A 181 -22.74 2.60 1.45
CA ILE A 181 -23.56 3.67 2.03
C ILE A 181 -24.64 3.08 2.93
N ASP A 182 -25.28 1.99 2.51
CA ASP A 182 -26.31 1.30 3.28
C ASP A 182 -25.72 0.67 4.56
N ASP A 183 -24.51 0.10 4.51
CA ASP A 183 -23.77 -0.38 5.69
C ASP A 183 -23.49 0.76 6.70
N VAL A 184 -23.05 1.92 6.22
CA VAL A 184 -22.82 3.11 7.05
C VAL A 184 -24.13 3.60 7.67
N ILE A 185 -25.21 3.69 6.89
CA ILE A 185 -26.53 4.13 7.39
C ILE A 185 -27.07 3.14 8.42
N ARG A 186 -26.93 1.83 8.18
CA ARG A 186 -27.31 0.79 9.13
C ARG A 186 -26.57 0.98 10.45
N PHE A 187 -25.24 1.09 10.41
CA PHE A 187 -24.45 1.32 11.62
C PHE A 187 -24.89 2.59 12.37
N LEU A 188 -25.15 3.69 11.64
CA LEU A 188 -25.63 4.93 12.25
C LEU A 188 -27.02 4.74 12.88
N SER A 189 -27.92 3.95 12.29
CA SER A 189 -29.24 3.69 12.86
C SER A 189 -29.19 2.90 14.17
N GLU A 190 -28.13 2.11 14.36
CA GLU A 190 -27.94 1.22 15.52
C GLU A 190 -27.06 1.83 16.62
N THR A 191 -26.48 3.01 16.39
CA THR A 191 -25.58 3.72 17.32
C THR A 191 -26.03 5.17 17.53
N ARG A 192 -25.51 5.87 18.55
CA ARG A 192 -25.94 7.26 18.85
C ARG A 192 -24.84 8.30 18.89
N SER A 193 -23.61 7.91 19.23
CA SER A 193 -22.53 8.88 19.53
C SER A 193 -21.32 8.77 18.61
N GLU A 194 -21.28 7.73 17.77
CA GLU A 194 -20.11 7.39 16.96
C GLU A 194 -19.95 8.35 15.78
N ILE A 195 -18.73 8.86 15.57
CA ILE A 195 -18.37 9.71 14.43
C ILE A 195 -17.59 8.90 13.41
N ILE A 196 -17.99 8.97 12.14
CA ILE A 196 -17.32 8.31 11.03
C ILE A 196 -16.68 9.36 10.12
N ILE A 197 -15.42 9.16 9.76
CA ILE A 197 -14.81 9.80 8.61
C ILE A 197 -14.97 8.85 7.41
N LEU A 198 -15.77 9.27 6.43
CA LEU A 198 -15.98 8.55 5.20
C LEU A 198 -15.19 9.25 4.08
N GLU A 199 -14.02 8.73 3.76
CA GLU A 199 -13.27 9.17 2.60
C GLU A 199 -13.82 8.46 1.36
N MET A 200 -14.44 9.24 0.48
CA MET A 200 -14.83 8.84 -0.86
C MET A 200 -13.81 9.43 -1.83
N ARG A 201 -13.25 8.61 -2.71
CA ARG A 201 -12.32 9.08 -3.74
C ARG A 201 -12.49 8.33 -5.05
N THR A 202 -12.21 9.02 -6.14
CA THR A 202 -12.08 8.36 -7.43
C THR A 202 -10.72 7.65 -7.51
N GLU A 203 -10.74 6.37 -7.85
CA GLU A 203 -9.53 5.54 -7.97
C GLU A 203 -8.58 6.08 -9.05
N TYR A 204 -7.29 5.85 -8.86
CA TYR A 204 -6.27 6.22 -9.83
C TYR A 204 -6.52 5.55 -11.18
N GLY A 205 -6.49 6.33 -12.25
CA GLY A 205 -6.74 5.86 -13.61
C GLY A 205 -8.23 5.80 -14.01
N HIS A 206 -9.14 6.17 -13.10
CA HIS A 206 -10.58 6.25 -13.38
C HIS A 206 -11.08 7.69 -13.44
N LYS A 207 -12.27 7.84 -14.01
CA LYS A 207 -13.02 9.10 -14.02
C LYS A 207 -13.98 9.17 -12.84
N ASP A 208 -14.32 10.39 -12.46
CA ASP A 208 -15.28 10.63 -11.39
C ASP A 208 -16.66 10.12 -11.79
N PRO A 209 -17.44 9.52 -10.87
CA PRO A 209 -18.83 9.29 -11.13
C PRO A 209 -19.56 10.61 -11.40
N PRO A 210 -20.45 10.69 -12.41
CA PRO A 210 -21.21 11.90 -12.68
C PRO A 210 -22.03 12.37 -11.47
N GLU A 211 -21.95 13.66 -11.15
CA GLU A 211 -22.72 14.32 -10.07
C GLU A 211 -22.59 13.62 -8.71
N PHE A 212 -21.43 13.01 -8.43
CA PHE A 212 -21.26 12.18 -7.24
C PHE A 212 -21.40 12.95 -5.92
N ASP A 213 -21.07 14.24 -5.91
CA ASP A 213 -21.28 15.14 -4.77
C ASP A 213 -22.76 15.29 -4.41
N THR A 214 -23.61 15.49 -5.42
CA THR A 214 -25.08 15.57 -5.26
C THR A 214 -25.63 14.22 -4.80
N TYR A 215 -25.13 13.13 -5.37
CA TYR A 215 -25.49 11.77 -4.95
C TYR A 215 -25.15 11.51 -3.47
N LEU A 216 -23.91 11.82 -3.03
CA LEU A 216 -23.46 11.63 -1.65
C LEU A 216 -24.29 12.47 -0.67
N THR A 217 -24.51 13.75 -1.00
CA THR A 217 -25.31 14.65 -0.15
C THR A 217 -26.77 14.23 -0.06
N HIS A 218 -27.36 13.70 -1.14
CA HIS A 218 -28.71 13.15 -1.13
C HIS A 218 -28.82 11.92 -0.23
N LYS A 219 -27.90 10.94 -0.36
CA LYS A 219 -27.94 9.69 0.42
C LYS A 219 -27.61 9.91 1.91
N LEU A 220 -26.63 10.76 2.23
CA LEU A 220 -26.06 10.89 3.58
C LEU A 220 -26.41 12.19 4.30
N GLY A 221 -27.05 13.17 3.63
CA GLY A 221 -27.17 14.56 4.10
C GLY A 221 -27.74 14.74 5.51
N GLN A 222 -28.65 13.87 5.94
CA GLN A 222 -29.19 13.90 7.30
C GLN A 222 -28.13 13.58 8.38
N PHE A 223 -27.04 12.90 8.03
CA PHE A 223 -25.96 12.52 8.92
C PHE A 223 -24.70 13.38 8.76
N LEU A 224 -24.56 14.14 7.66
CA LEU A 224 -23.35 14.89 7.33
C LEU A 224 -23.05 16.01 8.33
N ILE A 225 -21.81 16.03 8.80
CA ILE A 225 -21.21 17.12 9.58
C ILE A 225 -20.68 18.15 8.58
N ARG A 226 -21.30 19.32 8.57
CA ARG A 226 -20.88 20.45 7.73
C ARG A 226 -19.43 20.83 8.04
N GLN A 227 -18.65 21.16 7.02
CA GLN A 227 -17.27 21.57 7.20
C GLN A 227 -17.19 22.90 7.98
N ASP A 228 -16.40 22.90 9.05
CA ASP A 228 -16.07 24.05 9.90
C ASP A 228 -14.67 23.85 10.49
N ASP A 229 -13.76 24.82 10.28
CA ASP A 229 -12.37 24.76 10.75
C ASP A 229 -12.28 24.70 12.29
N ASN A 230 -13.34 25.08 13.01
CA ASN A 230 -13.39 25.04 14.48
C ASN A 230 -13.80 23.67 15.04
N LEU A 231 -14.25 22.72 14.21
CA LEU A 231 -14.75 21.41 14.67
C LEU A 231 -13.71 20.60 15.44
N PHE A 232 -12.43 20.75 15.13
CA PHE A 232 -11.35 20.00 15.78
C PHE A 232 -11.34 20.20 17.30
N ASN A 233 -11.70 21.38 17.80
CA ASN A 233 -11.68 21.66 19.24
C ASN A 233 -13.05 21.45 19.91
N LYS A 234 -14.09 21.10 19.15
CA LYS A 234 -15.43 20.89 19.70
C LYS A 234 -15.55 19.49 20.31
N PRO A 235 -16.21 19.36 21.48
CA PRO A 235 -16.56 18.06 22.05
C PRO A 235 -17.62 17.37 21.20
N LEU A 236 -17.66 16.04 21.22
CA LEU A 236 -18.65 15.29 20.45
C LEU A 236 -20.09 15.65 20.84
N SER A 237 -20.32 16.01 22.11
CA SER A 237 -21.63 16.49 22.58
C SER A 237 -22.15 17.71 21.82
N GLU A 238 -21.28 18.54 21.25
CA GLU A 238 -21.64 19.72 20.43
C GLU A 238 -21.76 19.41 18.93
N ILE A 239 -21.15 18.30 18.47
CA ILE A 239 -21.16 17.90 17.06
C ILE A 239 -22.42 17.09 16.73
N LEU A 240 -22.89 16.29 17.70
CA LEU A 240 -24.10 15.50 17.58
C LEU A 240 -25.35 16.40 17.35
N PRO A 241 -26.36 15.94 16.61
CA PRO A 241 -26.58 14.55 16.16
C PRO A 241 -25.97 14.23 14.78
N LYS A 242 -25.26 15.16 14.13
CA LYS A 242 -24.54 14.88 12.88
C LYS A 242 -23.31 14.02 13.19
N ARG A 243 -23.03 13.02 12.36
CA ARG A 243 -22.09 11.94 12.68
C ARG A 243 -21.13 11.52 11.56
N VAL A 244 -21.30 12.02 10.35
CA VAL A 244 -20.44 11.64 9.21
C VAL A 244 -19.67 12.85 8.69
N ILE A 245 -18.35 12.81 8.81
CA ILE A 245 -17.45 13.69 8.05
C ILE A 245 -17.19 13.00 6.71
N CYS A 246 -17.89 13.41 5.66
CA CYS A 246 -17.70 12.86 4.32
C CYS A 246 -16.67 13.70 3.56
N ILE A 247 -15.52 13.11 3.24
CA ILE A 247 -14.46 13.75 2.47
C ILE A 247 -14.55 13.22 1.05
N TRP A 248 -14.85 14.11 0.09
CA TRP A 248 -14.90 13.76 -1.32
C TRP A 248 -13.62 14.25 -2.03
N LYS A 249 -12.88 13.31 -2.61
CA LYS A 249 -11.65 13.55 -3.36
C LYS A 249 -11.86 13.19 -4.85
N PRO A 250 -12.52 14.07 -5.64
CA PRO A 250 -12.63 13.89 -7.08
C PRO A 250 -11.26 14.05 -7.77
N ARG A 251 -11.13 13.49 -8.97
CA ARG A 251 -9.97 13.66 -9.86
C ARG A 251 -10.17 14.76 -10.89
N GLU A 252 -11.36 14.87 -11.46
CA GLU A 252 -11.67 15.74 -12.60
C GLU A 252 -12.65 16.86 -12.22
N SER A 253 -13.64 16.51 -11.40
CA SER A 253 -14.69 17.40 -10.92
C SER A 253 -14.12 18.44 -9.96
N PRO A 254 -14.78 19.61 -9.83
CA PRO A 254 -14.40 20.60 -8.83
C PRO A 254 -14.34 19.99 -7.43
N ARG A 255 -13.30 20.35 -6.68
CA ARG A 255 -13.21 19.94 -5.26
C ARG A 255 -14.35 20.57 -4.47
N PRO A 256 -14.87 19.88 -3.44
CA PRO A 256 -15.87 20.46 -2.54
C PRO A 256 -15.43 21.82 -1.98
N SER A 257 -16.34 22.80 -2.00
CA SER A 257 -16.08 24.13 -1.45
C SER A 257 -15.96 24.10 0.07
N ARG A 258 -15.07 24.93 0.62
CA ARG A 258 -15.01 25.17 2.08
C ARG A 258 -16.38 25.60 2.61
N GLY A 259 -16.70 25.17 3.82
CA GLY A 259 -17.99 25.38 4.46
C GLY A 259 -19.14 24.56 3.89
N GLY A 260 -18.91 23.66 2.93
CA GLY A 260 -19.92 22.77 2.36
C GLY A 260 -20.31 21.58 3.24
N LEU A 261 -21.24 20.75 2.77
CA LEU A 261 -21.58 19.48 3.43
C LEU A 261 -20.52 18.39 3.22
N LEU A 262 -19.82 18.44 2.08
CA LEU A 262 -18.70 17.58 1.79
C LEU A 262 -17.39 18.32 2.07
N TRP A 263 -16.47 17.63 2.70
CA TRP A 263 -15.13 18.11 2.97
C TRP A 263 -14.25 17.77 1.77
N ASN A 264 -13.25 18.62 1.49
CA ASN A 264 -12.29 18.35 0.42
C ASN A 264 -10.99 17.73 0.96
N SER A 265 -10.08 17.39 0.04
CA SER A 265 -8.80 16.74 0.32
C SER A 265 -7.88 17.48 1.29
N ASP A 266 -8.05 18.79 1.50
CA ASP A 266 -7.14 19.58 2.33
C ASP A 266 -7.23 19.18 3.82
N TYR A 267 -8.34 18.55 4.20
CA TYR A 267 -8.65 18.17 5.57
C TYR A 267 -8.27 16.74 5.94
N LEU A 268 -7.85 15.90 4.99
CA LEU A 268 -7.31 14.56 5.26
C LEU A 268 -6.06 14.33 4.41
N LYS A 269 -4.92 14.38 5.09
CA LYS A 269 -3.59 14.21 4.50
C LYS A 269 -2.97 12.90 4.96
N ASP A 270 -2.18 12.31 4.09
CA ASP A 270 -1.41 11.11 4.31
C ASP A 270 -0.12 11.18 3.49
N ASN A 271 0.81 10.27 3.78
CA ASN A 271 2.04 10.08 3.01
C ASN A 271 2.19 8.59 2.71
N TRP A 272 1.44 8.13 1.72
CA TRP A 272 1.59 6.79 1.19
C TRP A 272 2.96 6.61 0.52
N ILE A 273 3.54 5.41 0.64
CA ILE A 273 4.74 5.01 -0.10
C ILE A 273 4.55 3.60 -0.64
N ASP A 274 5.04 3.38 -1.86
CA ASP A 274 4.99 2.09 -2.55
C ASP A 274 6.09 1.17 -2.04
N THR A 275 5.76 0.30 -1.09
CA THR A 275 6.72 -0.63 -0.48
C THR A 275 6.03 -1.85 0.11
N ASP A 276 6.60 -3.04 -0.13
CA ASP A 276 6.30 -4.30 0.57
C ASP A 276 7.21 -4.50 1.80
N LEU A 277 8.24 -3.66 1.97
CA LEU A 277 9.23 -3.78 3.05
C LEU A 277 8.74 -3.18 4.39
N PRO A 278 8.57 -3.99 5.46
CA PRO A 278 7.97 -3.57 6.74
C PRO A 278 8.71 -2.43 7.47
N TRP A 279 10.03 -2.55 7.64
CA TRP A 279 10.84 -1.57 8.36
C TRP A 279 10.92 -0.25 7.60
N ARG A 280 11.08 -0.31 6.27
CA ARG A 280 11.03 0.88 5.40
C ARG A 280 9.71 1.63 5.57
N LYS A 281 8.58 0.91 5.58
CA LYS A 281 7.26 1.51 5.81
C LYS A 281 7.17 2.19 7.17
N PHE A 282 7.62 1.51 8.22
CA PHE A 282 7.64 2.08 9.57
C PHE A 282 8.47 3.37 9.65
N GLN A 283 9.71 3.34 9.15
CA GLN A 283 10.57 4.52 9.14
C GLN A 283 9.95 5.69 8.38
N SER A 284 9.36 5.43 7.21
CA SER A 284 8.66 6.45 6.42
C SER A 284 7.51 7.06 7.22
N ASN A 285 6.65 6.23 7.81
CA ASN A 285 5.53 6.69 8.64
C ASN A 285 6.01 7.56 9.80
N MET A 286 7.06 7.13 10.51
CA MET A 286 7.62 7.89 11.63
C MET A 286 8.25 9.22 11.18
N ASN A 287 9.00 9.22 10.10
CA ASN A 287 9.63 10.44 9.56
C ASN A 287 8.58 11.48 9.16
N HIS A 288 7.52 11.06 8.45
CA HIS A 288 6.45 11.97 8.05
C HIS A 288 5.57 12.40 9.23
N LEU A 289 5.33 11.53 10.21
CA LEU A 289 4.58 11.88 11.43
C LEU A 289 5.35 12.90 12.27
N LYS A 290 6.68 12.73 12.44
CA LYS A 290 7.54 13.64 13.22
C LYS A 290 7.49 15.08 12.74
N VAL A 291 7.37 15.30 11.43
CA VAL A 291 7.32 16.66 10.86
C VAL A 291 5.92 17.29 10.87
N GLN A 292 4.88 16.55 11.27
CA GLN A 292 3.54 17.12 11.36
C GLN A 292 3.42 18.11 12.54
N PRO A 293 2.61 19.18 12.38
CA PRO A 293 2.20 20.00 13.51
C PRO A 293 1.48 19.16 14.57
N SER A 294 1.62 19.55 15.83
CA SER A 294 0.88 18.94 16.93
C SER A 294 -0.63 19.15 16.76
N ILE A 295 -1.42 18.22 17.28
CA ILE A 295 -2.88 18.19 17.17
C ILE A 295 -3.55 19.55 17.51
N PRO A 296 -3.20 20.29 18.58
CA PRO A 296 -3.85 21.57 18.89
C PRO A 296 -3.63 22.67 17.84
N SER A 297 -2.49 22.62 17.14
CA SER A 297 -2.12 23.58 16.10
C SER A 297 -2.65 23.21 14.70
N ARG A 298 -3.11 21.97 14.53
CA ARG A 298 -3.53 21.41 13.24
C ARG A 298 -5.03 21.62 13.00
N ARG A 299 -5.40 21.83 11.73
CA ARG A 299 -6.80 22.00 11.25
C ARG A 299 -7.14 21.01 10.14
N PHE A 300 -6.44 19.88 10.11
CA PHE A 300 -6.65 18.77 9.20
C PHE A 300 -6.33 17.47 9.94
N PHE A 301 -6.94 16.38 9.49
CA PHE A 301 -6.58 15.04 9.92
C PHE A 301 -5.32 14.59 9.20
N TYR A 302 -4.38 14.04 9.97
CA TYR A 302 -3.23 13.35 9.42
C TYR A 302 -3.39 11.85 9.64
N ARG A 303 -3.42 11.10 8.55
CA ARG A 303 -3.49 9.65 8.52
C ARG A 303 -2.10 9.08 8.34
N VAL A 304 -1.72 8.25 9.31
CA VAL A 304 -0.59 7.33 9.16
C VAL A 304 -1.14 6.04 8.58
N GLU A 305 -0.73 5.72 7.36
CA GLU A 305 -1.15 4.51 6.66
C GLU A 305 -0.16 3.38 6.94
N ASN A 306 -0.59 2.36 7.66
CA ASN A 306 0.23 1.23 8.08
C ASN A 306 0.02 0.01 7.17
N THR A 307 0.12 0.25 5.87
CA THR A 307 -0.13 -0.74 4.82
C THR A 307 1.15 -1.04 4.05
N LEU A 308 1.22 -2.25 3.49
CA LEU A 308 2.29 -2.67 2.59
C LEU A 308 1.70 -2.95 1.22
N THR A 309 2.45 -2.62 0.17
CA THR A 309 2.01 -2.75 -1.21
C THR A 309 2.74 -3.92 -1.86
N PRO A 310 2.04 -4.99 -2.25
CA PRO A 310 2.66 -6.12 -2.96
C PRO A 310 3.40 -5.63 -4.20
N GLN A 311 4.62 -6.12 -4.40
CA GLN A 311 5.43 -5.82 -5.58
C GLN A 311 5.38 -6.99 -6.56
N ALA A 312 5.42 -6.69 -7.87
CA ALA A 312 5.27 -7.71 -8.92
C ALA A 312 6.40 -8.76 -8.92
N ASP A 313 7.55 -8.43 -8.31
CA ASP A 313 8.70 -9.31 -8.11
C ASP A 313 8.65 -10.07 -6.77
N ASN A 314 7.57 -9.97 -5.99
CA ASN A 314 7.41 -10.64 -4.71
C ASN A 314 6.06 -11.38 -4.61
N PRO A 315 6.02 -12.69 -4.89
CA PRO A 315 4.80 -13.49 -4.77
C PRO A 315 4.42 -13.81 -3.32
N VAL A 316 5.23 -13.43 -2.32
CA VAL A 316 4.89 -13.61 -0.89
C VAL A 316 3.98 -12.47 -0.46
N VAL A 317 2.72 -12.59 -0.86
CA VAL A 317 1.66 -11.65 -0.49
C VAL A 317 1.02 -12.11 0.80
N TRP A 318 1.71 -11.88 1.92
CA TRP A 318 1.10 -11.98 3.24
C TRP A 318 1.46 -10.71 4.00
N VAL A 319 0.80 -9.61 3.63
CA VAL A 319 0.75 -8.40 4.45
C VAL A 319 -0.12 -8.73 5.67
N ARG A 320 0.42 -9.56 6.58
CA ARG A 320 -0.22 -9.76 7.86
C ARG A 320 -0.18 -8.45 8.64
N PRO A 321 -1.20 -8.21 9.47
CA PRO A 321 -1.40 -6.93 10.10
C PRO A 321 -0.17 -6.50 10.87
N VAL A 322 0.13 -5.24 10.70
CA VAL A 322 1.29 -4.58 11.25
C VAL A 322 0.93 -3.98 12.63
N THR A 323 0.18 -4.76 13.40
CA THR A 323 -0.63 -4.29 14.54
C THR A 323 0.23 -3.83 15.72
N ASP A 324 1.47 -4.32 15.82
CA ASP A 324 2.41 -3.96 16.89
C ASP A 324 3.01 -2.55 16.81
N ARG A 325 2.63 -1.72 15.82
CA ARG A 325 3.31 -0.43 15.55
C ARG A 325 2.80 0.79 16.33
N ILE A 326 1.56 0.81 16.85
CA ILE A 326 1.06 1.92 17.72
C ILE A 326 1.97 2.08 18.95
N ARG A 327 2.45 0.95 19.47
CA ARG A 327 3.35 0.84 20.62
C ARG A 327 4.63 1.69 20.45
N ARG A 328 5.08 1.93 19.21
CA ARG A 328 6.33 2.65 18.90
C ARG A 328 6.17 4.14 18.62
N CYS A 329 5.03 4.55 18.06
CA CYS A 329 4.74 5.99 17.93
C CYS A 329 4.79 6.70 19.29
N VAL A 330 4.50 5.94 20.35
CA VAL A 330 4.57 6.35 21.76
C VAL A 330 6.01 6.54 22.22
N SER A 331 6.90 5.56 22.00
CA SER A 331 8.31 5.65 22.40
C SER A 331 9.10 6.74 21.66
N GLU A 332 8.65 7.13 20.46
CA GLU A 332 9.32 8.17 19.64
C GLU A 332 8.73 9.58 19.82
N GLY A 333 7.89 9.80 20.84
CA GLY A 333 7.39 11.14 21.18
C GLY A 333 6.49 11.76 20.11
N CYS A 334 5.76 10.95 19.36
CA CYS A 334 4.87 11.40 18.28
C CYS A 334 3.37 11.28 18.63
N ILE A 335 3.06 10.99 19.89
CA ILE A 335 1.68 10.78 20.36
C ILE A 335 0.85 12.04 20.13
N ASP A 336 1.38 13.23 20.35
CA ASP A 336 0.67 14.50 20.19
C ASP A 336 0.38 14.87 18.73
N LYS A 337 0.79 14.03 17.77
CA LYS A 337 0.62 14.24 16.31
C LYS A 337 -0.28 13.17 15.67
N LEU A 338 -0.36 11.98 16.25
CA LEU A 338 -1.13 10.85 15.72
C LEU A 338 -2.65 11.09 15.88
N GLN A 339 -3.43 10.95 14.81
CA GLN A 339 -4.88 11.18 14.89
C GLN A 339 -5.70 10.17 14.10
N ILE A 340 -5.25 9.76 12.92
CA ILE A 340 -5.80 8.62 12.21
C ILE A 340 -4.68 7.61 12.03
N PHE A 341 -4.96 6.36 12.39
CA PHE A 341 -4.08 5.24 12.07
C PHE A 341 -4.87 4.24 11.25
N SER A 342 -4.40 3.96 10.04
CA SER A 342 -5.11 3.06 9.12
C SER A 342 -4.29 1.81 8.84
N THR A 343 -4.95 0.66 8.73
CA THR A 343 -4.31 -0.63 8.46
C THR A 343 -5.05 -1.40 7.38
N ASP A 344 -4.37 -2.36 6.76
CA ASP A 344 -5.01 -3.48 6.09
C ASP A 344 -5.39 -4.52 7.15
N PHE A 345 -6.44 -5.29 6.88
CA PHE A 345 -6.90 -6.41 7.71
C PHE A 345 -7.04 -6.05 9.19
N ILE A 346 -7.90 -5.08 9.48
CA ILE A 346 -8.09 -4.59 10.85
C ILE A 346 -8.51 -5.71 11.82
N ASP A 347 -7.97 -5.66 13.04
CA ASP A 347 -8.29 -6.57 14.14
C ASP A 347 -8.67 -5.82 15.43
N GLU A 348 -9.06 -6.58 16.44
CA GLU A 348 -9.51 -6.06 17.74
C GLU A 348 -8.39 -5.31 18.49
N ASP A 349 -7.18 -5.87 18.51
CA ASP A 349 -6.05 -5.29 19.24
C ASP A 349 -5.67 -3.91 18.69
N PHE A 350 -5.73 -3.73 17.36
CA PHE A 350 -5.51 -2.44 16.71
C PHE A 350 -6.54 -1.39 17.13
N VAL A 351 -7.81 -1.79 17.15
CA VAL A 351 -8.91 -0.91 17.58
C VAL A 351 -8.71 -0.53 19.04
N ASP A 352 -8.47 -1.51 19.90
CA ASP A 352 -8.32 -1.29 21.35
C ASP A 352 -7.15 -0.37 21.65
N ALA A 353 -6.02 -0.51 20.95
CA ALA A 353 -4.89 0.39 21.11
C ALA A 353 -5.23 1.84 20.70
N CYS A 354 -5.99 2.06 19.63
CA CYS A 354 -6.47 3.39 19.25
C CYS A 354 -7.44 3.97 20.29
N VAL A 355 -8.38 3.15 20.77
CA VAL A 355 -9.39 3.54 21.76
C VAL A 355 -8.75 3.83 23.11
N GLY A 356 -7.82 2.97 23.56
CA GLY A 356 -7.07 3.14 24.80
C GLY A 356 -6.23 4.41 24.80
N LEU A 357 -5.54 4.71 23.69
CA LEU A 357 -4.80 5.97 23.57
C LEU A 357 -5.74 7.19 23.57
N THR A 358 -6.92 7.07 22.97
CA THR A 358 -7.97 8.10 23.06
C THR A 358 -8.43 8.31 24.51
N TYR A 359 -8.70 7.22 25.23
CA TYR A 359 -9.08 7.24 26.64
C TYR A 359 -8.00 7.92 27.50
N ALA A 360 -6.73 7.60 27.28
CA ALA A 360 -5.62 8.23 27.99
C ALA A 360 -5.55 9.75 27.72
N ARG A 361 -5.73 10.18 26.47
CA ARG A 361 -5.71 11.62 26.09
C ARG A 361 -6.81 12.42 26.78
N ILE A 362 -8.04 11.90 26.85
CA ILE A 362 -9.15 12.63 27.47
C ILE A 362 -9.04 12.69 29.00
N ASN A 363 -8.29 11.77 29.61
CA ASN A 363 -8.08 11.71 31.06
C ASN A 363 -6.73 12.32 31.50
N GLY A 364 -5.97 12.95 30.61
CA GLY A 364 -4.71 13.61 30.93
C GLY A 364 -3.52 12.68 31.15
N GLY A 365 -3.63 11.42 30.71
CA GLY A 365 -2.58 10.40 30.77
C GLY A 365 -1.50 10.54 29.69
N VAL A 366 -1.64 11.51 28.78
CA VAL A 366 -0.64 11.84 27.77
C VAL A 366 -0.19 13.28 28.05
N ARG A 367 1.04 13.47 28.52
CA ARG A 367 1.70 14.78 28.65
C ARG A 367 2.74 14.97 27.58
#